data_AF-A0A7J6VJV7-F1
#
_entry.id   AF-A0A7J6VJV7-F1
#
_cell.length_a   1.000
_cell.length_b   1.000
_cell.length_c   1.000
_cell.angle_alpha   90.00
_cell.angle_beta   90.00
_cell.angle_gamma   90.00
#
_symmetry.space_group_name_H-M   'P 1'
#
loop_
_entity.id
_entity.type
_entity.pdbx_description
1 polymer ?
#
loop_
_entity_poly.entity_id
_entity_poly.type
_entity_poly.pdbx_seq_one_letter_code
_entity_poly.pdbx_strand_id
1 'polypeptide(L)'
;MEAAKTSQKAWVKTPLWKRAELLHKAAANLKEHKAPIAERLAKEIAKPAKDPVTEVVRSRNFVSYCAEEGFRLLGLGTLLTSDSFPRNERSKYCL
;
A
#
# COMPACT_ATOMS: atom_id res chain seq x y z
N MET A 1 -15.73 -6.91 -14.30
CA MET A 1 -14.78 -5.78 -14.51
C MET A 1 -15.43 -4.40 -14.33
N GLU A 2 -16.70 -4.22 -14.67
CA GLU A 2 -17.41 -2.92 -14.52
C GLU A 2 -17.35 -2.32 -13.11
N ALA A 3 -17.51 -3.13 -12.05
CA ALA A 3 -17.43 -2.63 -10.67
C ALA A 3 -16.08 -1.99 -10.31
N ALA A 4 -14.97 -2.58 -10.77
CA ALA A 4 -13.62 -2.03 -10.55
C ALA A 4 -13.41 -0.72 -11.32
N LYS A 5 -13.89 -0.66 -12.57
CA LYS A 5 -13.78 0.52 -13.43
C LYS A 5 -14.55 1.72 -12.86
N THR A 6 -15.73 1.47 -12.30
CA THR A 6 -16.53 2.50 -11.62
C THR A 6 -15.84 2.98 -10.34
N SER A 7 -15.33 2.05 -9.52
CA SER A 7 -14.69 2.36 -8.24
C SER A 7 -13.35 3.08 -8.40
N GLN A 8 -12.62 2.84 -9.50
CA GLN A 8 -11.35 3.51 -9.80
C GLN A 8 -11.51 5.05 -9.84
N LYS A 9 -12.63 5.56 -10.37
CA LYS A 9 -12.91 7.00 -10.43
C LYS A 9 -13.00 7.64 -9.05
N ALA A 10 -13.54 6.91 -8.07
CA ALA A 10 -13.58 7.35 -6.69
C ALA A 10 -12.19 7.22 -6.03
N TRP A 11 -11.47 6.12 -6.29
CA TRP A 11 -10.13 5.89 -5.73
C TRP A 11 -9.12 6.97 -6.13
N VAL A 12 -9.14 7.44 -7.39
CA VAL A 12 -8.27 8.51 -7.89
C VAL A 12 -8.44 9.83 -7.12
N LYS A 13 -9.60 10.07 -6.50
CA LYS A 13 -9.84 11.25 -5.65
C LYS A 13 -9.29 11.08 -4.23
N THR A 14 -8.88 9.88 -3.84
CA THR A 14 -8.28 9.63 -2.53
C THR A 14 -6.92 10.32 -2.48
N PRO A 15 -6.67 11.19 -1.48
CA PRO A 15 -5.39 11.87 -1.34
C PRO A 15 -4.23 10.90 -1.11
N LEU A 16 -3.03 11.31 -1.54
CA LEU A 16 -1.86 10.43 -1.55
C LEU A 16 -1.50 9.89 -0.16
N TRP A 17 -1.51 10.76 0.86
CA TRP A 17 -1.26 10.35 2.24
C TRP A 17 -2.25 9.33 2.78
N LYS A 18 -3.53 9.42 2.40
CA LYS A 18 -4.52 8.41 2.81
C LYS A 18 -4.23 7.06 2.14
N ARG A 19 -3.77 7.06 0.89
CA ARG A 19 -3.38 5.81 0.21
C ARG A 19 -2.18 5.17 0.89
N ALA A 20 -1.15 5.96 1.19
CA ALA A 20 0.02 5.47 1.92
C ALA A 20 -0.36 4.96 3.32
N GLU A 21 -1.21 5.69 4.05
CA GLU A 21 -1.73 5.26 5.35
C GLU A 21 -2.41 3.88 5.26
N LEU A 22 -3.24 3.65 4.23
CA LEU A 22 -3.88 2.35 4.00
C LEU A 22 -2.86 1.25 3.70
N LEU A 23 -1.81 1.53 2.92
CA LEU A 23 -0.74 0.58 2.65
C LEU A 23 0.07 0.25 3.91
N HIS A 24 0.38 1.23 4.75
CA HIS A 24 1.05 0.97 6.03
C HIS A 24 0.17 0.17 6.99
N LYS A 25 -1.15 0.42 7.04
CA LYS A 25 -2.09 -0.43 7.79
C LYS A 25 -2.09 -1.87 7.28
N ALA A 26 -2.08 -2.07 5.96
CA ALA A 26 -1.95 -3.40 5.38
C ALA A 26 -0.62 -4.09 5.77
N ALA A 27 0.50 -3.36 5.74
CA ALA A 27 1.79 -3.86 6.18
C ALA A 27 1.81 -4.20 7.68
N ALA A 28 1.14 -3.41 8.53
CA ALA A 28 0.99 -3.71 9.95
C ALA A 28 0.21 -5.02 10.17
N ASN A 29 -0.91 -5.20 9.45
CA ASN A 29 -1.70 -6.43 9.50
C ASN A 29 -0.89 -7.67 9.05
N LEU A 30 -0.07 -7.54 8.00
CA LEU A 30 0.83 -8.63 7.56
C LEU A 30 1.87 -8.98 8.63
N LYS A 31 2.35 -7.99 9.39
CA LYS A 31 3.30 -8.21 10.48
C LYS A 31 2.64 -8.91 11.67
N GLU A 32 1.44 -8.49 12.04
CA GLU A 32 0.67 -9.05 13.16
C GLU A 32 0.25 -10.50 12.87
N HIS A 33 -0.27 -10.76 11.67
CA HIS A 33 -0.77 -12.07 11.27
C HIS A 33 0.25 -12.93 10.51
N LYS A 34 1.55 -12.68 10.69
CA LYS A 34 2.61 -13.36 9.93
C LYS A 34 2.56 -14.89 10.04
N ALA A 35 2.28 -15.41 11.23
CA ALA A 35 2.28 -16.85 11.53
C ALA A 35 1.09 -17.58 10.87
N PRO A 36 -0.18 -17.15 11.07
CA PRO A 36 -1.31 -17.82 10.43
C PRO A 36 -1.29 -17.69 8.90
N ILE A 37 -0.77 -16.59 8.34
CA ILE A 37 -0.61 -16.44 6.89
C ILE A 37 0.46 -17.41 6.36
N ALA A 38 1.62 -17.48 7.02
CA ALA A 38 2.69 -18.40 6.63
C ALA A 38 2.27 -19.87 6.71
N GLU A 39 1.46 -20.25 7.71
CA GLU A 39 0.92 -21.60 7.82
C GLU A 39 -0.01 -21.94 6.64
N ARG A 40 -0.93 -21.04 6.29
CA ARG A 40 -1.82 -21.23 5.13
C ARG A 40 -1.03 -21.33 3.83
N LEU A 41 -0.06 -20.42 3.66
CA LEU A 41 0.81 -20.42 2.49
C LEU A 41 1.57 -21.75 2.40
N ALA A 42 2.18 -22.24 3.48
CA ALA A 42 2.88 -23.52 3.50
C ALA A 42 2.01 -24.70 3.03
N LYS A 43 0.73 -24.71 3.44
CA LYS A 43 -0.24 -25.75 3.03
C LYS A 43 -0.63 -25.64 1.55
N GLU A 44 -0.67 -24.43 1.00
CA GLU A 44 -1.05 -24.19 -0.40
C GLU A 44 0.07 -24.53 -1.39
N ILE A 45 1.31 -24.14 -1.09
CA ILE A 45 2.45 -24.27 -2.02
C ILE A 45 3.44 -25.40 -1.66
N ALA A 46 3.15 -26.18 -0.61
CA ALA A 46 3.96 -27.29 -0.13
C ALA A 46 5.45 -26.94 0.16
N LYS A 47 5.73 -25.69 0.58
CA LYS A 47 7.08 -25.25 0.95
C LYS A 47 7.41 -25.52 2.43
N PRO A 48 8.69 -25.72 2.80
CA PRO A 48 9.12 -25.82 4.19
C PRO A 48 8.77 -24.56 4.99
N ALA A 49 8.28 -24.71 6.22
CA ALA A 49 7.69 -23.61 7.01
C ALA A 49 8.57 -22.35 7.22
N LYS A 50 9.89 -22.45 7.05
CA LYS A 50 10.79 -21.28 7.10
C LYS A 50 10.60 -20.35 5.90
N ASP A 51 10.32 -20.87 4.71
CA ASP A 51 10.21 -20.06 3.49
C ASP A 51 8.96 -19.17 3.48
N PRO A 52 7.75 -19.69 3.85
CA PRO A 52 6.54 -18.90 3.92
C PRO A 52 6.61 -17.68 4.84
N VAL A 53 7.30 -17.77 5.99
CA VAL A 53 7.48 -16.63 6.88
C VAL A 53 8.32 -15.54 6.21
N THR A 54 9.38 -15.92 5.51
CA THR A 54 10.21 -14.95 4.78
C THR A 54 9.44 -14.29 3.64
N GLU A 55 8.53 -15.03 3.00
CA GLU A 55 7.67 -14.54 1.93
C GLU A 55 6.68 -13.49 2.44
N VAL A 56 6.00 -13.75 3.57
CA VAL A 56 5.11 -12.77 4.22
C VAL A 56 5.86 -11.50 4.62
N VAL A 57 7.08 -11.64 5.16
CA VAL A 57 7.94 -10.51 5.54
C VAL A 57 8.38 -9.70 4.30
N ARG A 58 8.73 -10.37 3.20
CA ARG A 58 9.05 -9.71 1.93
C ARG A 58 7.85 -8.94 1.37
N SER A 59 6.67 -9.54 1.35
CA SER A 59 5.44 -8.89 0.88
C SER A 59 5.11 -7.65 1.71
N ARG A 60 5.24 -7.73 3.04
CA ARG A 60 5.11 -6.56 3.94
C ARG A 60 6.10 -5.45 3.55
N ASN A 61 7.38 -5.80 3.39
CA ASN A 61 8.41 -4.82 3.03
C ASN A 61 8.11 -4.16 1.68
N PHE A 62 7.67 -4.94 0.71
CA PHE A 62 7.30 -4.44 -0.61
C PHE A 62 6.14 -3.44 -0.53
N VAL A 63 5.08 -3.76 0.22
CA VAL A 63 3.94 -2.85 0.43
C VAL A 63 4.39 -1.54 1.09
N SER A 64 5.22 -1.63 2.14
CA SER A 64 5.75 -0.43 2.81
C SER A 64 6.64 0.39 1.88
N TYR A 65 7.49 -0.26 1.07
CA TYR A 65 8.33 0.41 0.08
C TYR A 65 7.49 1.14 -0.98
N CYS A 66 6.45 0.51 -1.52
CA CYS A 66 5.56 1.14 -2.49
C CYS A 66 4.80 2.35 -1.91
N ALA A 67 4.49 2.35 -0.61
CA ALA A 67 3.86 3.49 0.05
C ALA A 67 4.80 4.72 0.04
N GLU A 68 6.07 4.52 0.35
CA GLU A 68 7.10 5.57 0.39
C GLU A 68 7.50 6.02 -1.02
N GLU A 69 7.74 5.08 -1.95
CA GLU A 69 8.08 5.43 -3.34
C GLU A 69 6.93 6.11 -4.07
N GLY A 70 5.68 5.76 -3.73
CA GLY A 70 4.51 6.45 -4.28
C GLY A 70 4.53 7.95 -3.96
N PHE A 71 4.96 8.32 -2.75
CA PHE A 71 5.20 9.70 -2.39
C PHE A 71 6.39 10.31 -3.11
N ARG A 72 7.52 9.61 -3.15
CA ARG A 72 8.75 10.13 -3.75
C ARG A 72 8.61 10.38 -5.25
N LEU A 73 8.04 9.43 -6.00
CA LEU A 73 7.84 9.54 -7.46
C LEU A 73 6.84 10.64 -7.82
N LEU A 74 5.77 10.79 -7.06
CA LEU A 74 4.79 11.86 -7.30
C LEU A 74 5.28 13.23 -6.81
N GLY A 75 6.27 13.27 -5.92
CA GLY A 75 6.92 14.50 -5.49
C GLY A 75 8.07 14.96 -6.40
N LEU A 76 8.76 14.05 -7.09
CA LEU A 76 9.80 14.39 -8.06
C LEU A 76 9.20 14.61 -9.46
N GLY A 77 8.90 15.87 -9.79
CA GLY A 77 8.64 16.30 -11.16
C GLY A 77 7.18 16.32 -11.59
N THR A 78 6.23 15.99 -10.70
CA THR A 78 4.80 16.25 -10.92
C THR A 78 4.27 17.29 -9.96
N LEU A 79 3.40 18.20 -10.45
CA LEU A 79 2.69 19.16 -9.62
C LEU A 79 1.83 18.40 -8.61
N LEU A 80 2.30 18.37 -7.36
CA LEU A 80 1.52 17.83 -6.26
C LEU A 80 0.32 18.74 -6.02
N THR A 81 -0.80 18.13 -5.66
CA THR A 81 -1.97 18.87 -5.17
C THR A 81 -1.91 18.94 -3.64
N SER A 82 -2.43 20.02 -3.06
CA SER A 82 -2.30 20.32 -1.64
C SER A 82 -2.83 19.24 -0.72
N ASP A 83 -3.84 18.48 -1.17
CA ASP A 83 -4.39 17.33 -0.46
C ASP A 83 -3.40 16.17 -0.30
N SER A 84 -2.26 16.17 -0.99
CA SER A 84 -1.17 15.21 -0.78
C SER A 84 -0.60 15.27 0.65
N PHE A 85 -0.80 16.39 1.35
CA PHE A 85 -0.42 16.57 2.75
C PHE A 85 -1.64 16.47 3.68
N PRO A 86 -1.47 15.95 4.90
CA PRO A 86 -2.56 15.91 5.89
C PRO A 86 -3.15 17.30 6.13
N ARG A 87 -4.47 17.36 6.43
CA ARG A 87 -5.23 18.58 6.77
C ARG A 87 -5.47 19.56 5.61
N ASN A 88 -5.01 19.27 4.40
CA ASN A 88 -5.24 20.13 3.24
C ASN A 88 -6.34 19.58 2.33
N GLU A 89 -7.08 20.49 1.69
CA GLU A 89 -8.04 20.18 0.64
C GLU A 89 -7.37 20.22 -0.74
N ARG A 90 -7.99 19.64 -1.76
CA ARG A 90 -7.47 19.62 -3.14
C ARG A 90 -7.79 20.93 -3.88
N SER A 91 -7.34 22.05 -3.33
CA SER A 91 -7.64 23.40 -3.85
C SER A 91 -6.43 24.11 -4.44
N LYS A 92 -5.21 23.70 -4.08
CA LYS A 92 -3.96 24.39 -4.47
C LYS A 92 -2.96 23.40 -5.04
N TYR A 93 -2.04 23.91 -5.85
CA TYR A 93 -0.85 23.17 -6.26
C TYR A 93 0.28 23.43 -5.25
N CYS A 94 1.05 22.39 -4.95
CA CYS A 94 2.29 22.48 -4.19
C CYS A 94 3.44 22.57 -5.19
N LEU A 95 4.12 23.71 -5.19
CA LEU A 95 5.38 23.95 -5.91
C LEU A 95 6.57 23.51 -5.06
#